data_AF-A0A1V3XZ98-F1
#
_entry.id   AF-A0A1V3XZ98-F1
#
_cell.length_a   1.000
_cell.length_b   1.000
_cell.length_c   1.000
_cell.angle_alpha   90.00
_cell.angle_beta   90.00
_cell.angle_gamma   90.00
#
_symmetry.space_group_name_H-M   'P 1'
#
loop_
_entity.id
_entity.type
_entity.pdbx_description
1 polymer ?
#
loop_
_entity_poly.entity_id
_entity_poly.type
_entity_poly.pdbx_seq_one_letter_code
_entity_poly.pdbx_strand_id
1 'polypeptide(L)'
;MLRTDPDSRRIIVSAWNVGDIPQMALPPCHAFFQFYVADGRLSCQLYQRSADLFLGVPFNIASYALLTHMMAAQSDLDVGEFIWTGGDCHIYDNHVEQVRQQLRREPRPYPKLVLVQRDSIFDYAYEDIHVENYHPHPAIKAPVAV
;
A
#
# COMPACT_ATOMS: atom_id res chain seq x y z
N MET A 1 -13.06 12.70 -9.92
CA MET A 1 -12.54 11.99 -11.10
C MET A 1 -13.03 10.56 -11.11
N LEU A 2 -12.68 9.70 -10.14
CA LEU A 2 -13.17 8.31 -10.14
C LEU A 2 -14.69 8.14 -10.35
N ARG A 3 -15.51 8.96 -9.69
CA ARG A 3 -16.99 8.93 -9.84
C ARG A 3 -17.53 9.56 -11.12
N THR A 4 -16.78 10.43 -11.80
CA THR A 4 -17.32 11.35 -12.84
C THR A 4 -16.57 11.33 -14.18
N ASP A 5 -15.32 10.88 -14.17
CA ASP A 5 -14.41 10.75 -15.30
C ASP A 5 -13.45 9.56 -15.01
N PRO A 6 -13.96 8.32 -14.92
CA PRO A 6 -13.16 7.15 -14.52
C PRO A 6 -12.09 6.76 -15.56
N ASP A 7 -12.29 7.11 -16.83
CA ASP A 7 -11.33 6.82 -17.93
C ASP A 7 -10.14 7.80 -17.95
N SER A 8 -10.13 8.77 -17.03
CA SER A 8 -9.10 9.79 -16.99
C SER A 8 -7.72 9.20 -16.71
N ARG A 9 -6.74 9.55 -17.54
CA ARG A 9 -5.33 9.16 -17.35
C ARG A 9 -4.58 10.07 -16.38
N ARG A 10 -5.32 10.82 -15.56
CA ARG A 10 -4.82 11.91 -14.70
C ARG A 10 -5.28 11.78 -13.25
N ILE A 11 -5.81 10.62 -12.85
CA ILE A 11 -6.24 10.37 -11.47
C ILE A 11 -5.00 10.07 -10.62
N ILE A 12 -4.34 11.14 -10.19
CA ILE A 12 -2.99 11.11 -9.62
C ILE A 12 -2.99 11.78 -8.25
N VAL A 13 -2.19 11.22 -7.34
CA VAL A 13 -1.83 11.86 -6.07
C VAL A 13 -0.31 11.82 -5.93
N SER A 14 0.29 12.97 -5.63
CA SER A 14 1.73 13.10 -5.40
C SER A 14 1.98 13.70 -4.02
N ALA A 15 2.79 12.99 -3.21
CA ALA A 15 3.32 13.53 -1.97
C ALA A 15 4.64 14.30 -2.21
N TRP A 16 5.21 14.21 -3.42
CA TRP A 16 6.50 14.80 -3.76
C TRP A 16 6.39 16.30 -4.08
N ASN A 17 6.15 17.13 -3.07
CA ASN A 17 6.16 18.58 -3.22
C ASN A 17 7.59 19.13 -3.12
N VAL A 18 8.22 19.43 -4.26
CA VAL A 18 9.60 19.93 -4.37
C VAL A 18 9.87 21.13 -3.46
N GLY A 19 8.92 22.07 -3.34
CA GLY A 19 9.09 23.28 -2.51
C GLY A 19 9.13 23.00 -1.01
N ASP A 20 8.51 21.91 -0.58
CA ASP A 20 8.37 21.56 0.83
C ASP A 20 9.38 20.49 1.29
N ILE A 21 10.07 19.80 0.37
CA ILE A 21 11.05 18.75 0.71
C ILE A 21 12.03 19.18 1.82
N PRO A 22 12.64 20.39 1.79
CA PRO A 22 13.57 20.80 2.84
C PRO A 22 12.92 20.97 4.23
N GLN A 23 11.60 21.09 4.30
CA GLN A 23 10.83 21.30 5.54
C GLN A 23 10.27 19.99 6.10
N MET A 24 10.32 18.89 5.35
CA MET A 24 9.84 17.58 5.78
C MET A 24 10.86 16.90 6.68
N ALA A 25 10.40 16.19 7.72
CA ALA A 25 11.29 15.41 8.58
C ALA A 25 12.10 14.37 7.78
N LEU A 26 11.45 13.71 6.82
CA LEU A 26 12.07 12.89 5.79
C LEU A 26 11.28 13.05 4.47
N PRO A 27 11.94 13.10 3.30
CA PRO A 27 11.24 13.13 2.02
C PRO A 27 10.36 11.87 1.84
N PRO A 28 9.17 11.94 1.24
CA PRO A 28 8.26 10.80 1.16
C PRO A 28 8.88 9.61 0.43
N CYS A 29 8.80 8.40 1.00
CA CYS A 29 9.25 7.19 0.32
C CYS A 29 8.25 6.76 -0.78
N HIS A 30 6.96 6.78 -0.46
CA HIS A 30 5.84 6.52 -1.36
C HIS A 30 5.41 7.85 -1.99
N ALA A 31 6.03 8.17 -3.11
CA ALA A 31 6.11 9.54 -3.62
C ALA A 31 4.92 9.92 -4.51
N PHE A 32 4.39 8.95 -5.27
CA PHE A 32 3.41 9.20 -6.32
C PHE A 32 2.57 7.94 -6.57
N PHE A 33 1.26 8.09 -6.72
CA PHE A 33 0.41 6.98 -7.16
C PHE A 33 -0.68 7.44 -8.13
N GLN A 34 -1.13 6.50 -8.94
CA GLN A 34 -2.15 6.70 -9.96
C GLN A 34 -3.23 5.62 -9.85
N PHE A 35 -4.48 6.03 -10.02
CA PHE A 35 -5.60 5.11 -10.18
C PHE A 35 -5.95 4.88 -11.65
N TYR A 36 -6.51 3.71 -11.93
CA TYR A 36 -7.03 3.31 -13.22
C TYR A 36 -8.34 2.53 -13.03
N VAL A 37 -9.33 2.76 -13.90
CA VAL A 37 -10.60 2.05 -13.88
C VAL A 37 -10.78 1.29 -15.19
N ALA A 38 -11.14 0.01 -15.11
CA ALA A 38 -11.54 -0.82 -16.24
C ALA A 38 -12.61 -1.82 -15.80
N ASP A 39 -13.66 -2.00 -16.61
CA ASP A 39 -14.73 -2.97 -16.36
C ASP A 39 -15.32 -2.89 -14.93
N GLY A 40 -15.50 -1.68 -14.42
CA GLY A 40 -16.03 -1.42 -13.07
C GLY A 40 -15.04 -1.73 -11.93
N ARG A 41 -13.76 -1.97 -12.22
CA ARG A 41 -12.72 -2.29 -11.24
C ARG A 41 -11.68 -1.19 -11.10
N LEU A 42 -11.37 -0.80 -9.86
CA LEU A 42 -10.34 0.16 -9.51
C LEU A 42 -8.98 -0.51 -9.28
N SER A 43 -8.00 -0.13 -10.10
CA SER A 43 -6.59 -0.49 -9.90
C SER A 43 -5.77 0.71 -9.43
N CYS A 44 -4.67 0.45 -8.71
CA CYS A 44 -3.77 1.46 -8.17
C CYS A 44 -2.33 1.10 -8.46
N GLN A 45 -1.57 2.03 -9.05
CA GLN A 45 -0.12 1.92 -9.19
C GLN A 45 0.58 2.89 -8.25
N LEU A 46 1.48 2.38 -7.40
CA LEU A 46 2.35 3.17 -6.54
C LEU A 46 3.77 3.21 -7.10
N TYR A 47 4.38 4.40 -7.11
CA TYR A 47 5.82 4.59 -7.23
C TYR A 47 6.45 4.93 -5.86
N GLN A 48 7.33 4.04 -5.39
CA GLN A 48 8.06 4.17 -4.14
C GLN A 48 9.56 4.36 -4.42
N ARG A 49 10.09 5.55 -4.16
CA ARG A 49 11.48 5.91 -4.54
C ARG A 49 12.56 5.13 -3.77
N SER A 50 12.24 4.67 -2.56
CA SER A 50 13.16 4.00 -1.62
C SER A 50 12.38 2.98 -0.80
N ALA A 51 12.86 1.74 -0.81
CA ALA A 51 12.11 0.57 -0.39
C ALA A 51 12.97 -0.38 0.43
N ASP A 52 12.89 -0.23 1.76
CA ASP A 52 13.32 -1.25 2.72
C ASP A 52 12.44 -2.49 2.53
N LEU A 53 13.02 -3.53 1.92
CA LEU A 53 12.28 -4.73 1.54
C LEU A 53 11.84 -5.59 2.73
N PHE A 54 12.52 -5.49 3.89
CA PHE A 54 12.21 -6.35 5.03
C PHE A 54 11.22 -5.71 5.99
N LEU A 55 11.43 -4.44 6.36
CA LEU A 55 10.52 -3.74 7.27
C LEU A 55 9.50 -2.89 6.54
N GLY A 56 9.91 -2.04 5.59
CA GLY A 56 9.04 -1.02 5.00
C GLY A 56 8.00 -1.58 4.03
N VAL A 57 8.46 -2.28 2.99
CA VAL A 57 7.63 -2.75 1.86
C VAL A 57 6.42 -3.59 2.30
N PRO A 58 6.51 -4.52 3.27
CA PRO A 58 5.32 -5.24 3.75
C PRO A 58 4.20 -4.32 4.25
N PHE A 59 4.53 -3.24 4.98
CA PHE A 59 3.54 -2.24 5.40
C PHE A 59 3.05 -1.39 4.24
N ASN A 60 3.93 -1.02 3.29
CA ASN A 60 3.53 -0.22 2.13
C ASN A 60 2.53 -0.97 1.24
N ILE A 61 2.74 -2.27 1.02
CA ILE A 61 1.80 -3.12 0.28
C ILE A 61 0.44 -3.15 0.97
N ALA A 62 0.40 -3.46 2.27
CA ALA A 62 -0.86 -3.53 3.02
C ALA A 62 -1.60 -2.17 3.05
N SER A 63 -0.86 -1.08 3.23
CA SER A 63 -1.40 0.28 3.27
C SER A 63 -2.06 0.68 1.96
N TYR A 64 -1.41 0.46 0.82
CA TYR A 64 -1.95 0.85 -0.48
C TYR A 64 -3.02 -0.12 -1.00
N ALA A 65 -2.96 -1.39 -0.62
CA ALA A 65 -4.08 -2.31 -0.83
C ALA A 65 -5.33 -1.82 -0.07
N LEU A 66 -5.20 -1.49 1.22
CA LEU A 66 -6.29 -0.92 2.02
C LEU A 66 -6.83 0.38 1.39
N LEU A 67 -5.96 1.31 1.02
CA LEU A 67 -6.37 2.56 0.36
C LEU A 67 -7.15 2.28 -0.94
N THR A 68 -6.71 1.31 -1.74
CA THR A 68 -7.39 0.94 -2.99
C THR A 68 -8.79 0.39 -2.70
N HIS A 69 -8.94 -0.47 -1.68
CA HIS A 69 -10.25 -0.96 -1.23
C HIS A 69 -11.16 0.19 -0.75
N MET A 70 -10.64 1.12 0.04
CA MET A 70 -11.41 2.28 0.53
C MET A 70 -11.85 3.17 -0.63
N MET A 71 -10.95 3.48 -1.58
CA MET A 71 -11.27 4.31 -2.74
C MET A 71 -12.27 3.64 -3.69
N ALA A 72 -12.19 2.31 -3.84
CA ALA A 72 -13.12 1.52 -4.66
C ALA A 72 -14.53 1.54 -4.04
N ALA A 73 -14.64 1.25 -2.73
CA ALA A 73 -15.89 1.31 -1.99
C ALA A 73 -16.54 2.70 -2.09
N GLN A 74 -15.73 3.76 -1.94
CA GLN A 74 -16.19 5.14 -2.03
C GLN A 74 -16.46 5.59 -3.47
N SER A 75 -16.19 4.79 -4.48
CA SER A 75 -16.45 5.12 -5.88
C SER A 75 -17.46 4.19 -6.53
N ASP A 76 -18.10 3.29 -5.77
CA ASP A 76 -18.99 2.23 -6.26
C ASP A 76 -18.30 1.35 -7.34
N LEU A 77 -17.05 0.98 -7.06
CA LEU A 77 -16.21 0.14 -7.92
C LEU A 77 -15.80 -1.14 -7.18
N ASP A 78 -15.61 -2.20 -7.95
CA ASP A 78 -14.91 -3.41 -7.47
C ASP A 78 -13.40 -3.14 -7.37
N VAL A 79 -12.68 -3.99 -6.63
CA VAL A 79 -11.22 -3.92 -6.55
C VAL A 79 -10.58 -4.63 -7.74
N GLY A 80 -9.61 -3.95 -8.36
CA GLY A 80 -8.73 -4.46 -9.42
C GLY A 80 -7.34 -4.80 -8.88
N GLU A 81 -6.30 -4.35 -9.58
CA GLU A 81 -4.91 -4.66 -9.26
C GLU A 81 -4.25 -3.59 -8.38
N PHE A 82 -3.36 -4.01 -7.49
CA PHE A 82 -2.38 -3.13 -6.88
C PHE A 82 -1.00 -3.41 -7.48
N ILE A 83 -0.44 -2.40 -8.16
CA ILE A 83 0.85 -2.48 -8.85
C ILE A 83 1.87 -1.66 -8.06
N TRP A 84 2.83 -2.33 -7.44
CA TRP A 84 3.91 -1.68 -6.73
C TRP A 84 5.13 -1.52 -7.63
N THR A 85 5.63 -0.28 -7.77
CA THR A 85 6.84 0.06 -8.53
C THR A 85 7.88 0.66 -7.58
N GLY A 86 8.98 -0.05 -7.37
CA GLY A 86 10.09 0.42 -6.54
C GLY A 86 11.19 1.13 -7.34
N GLY A 87 11.78 2.16 -6.75
CA GLY A 87 13.03 2.77 -7.19
C GLY A 87 14.22 2.02 -6.61
N ASP A 88 14.86 2.60 -5.59
CA ASP A 88 15.91 1.90 -4.82
C ASP A 88 15.27 0.84 -3.91
N CYS A 89 15.43 -0.43 -4.28
CA CYS A 89 14.93 -1.57 -3.52
C CYS A 89 16.10 -2.28 -2.84
N HIS A 90 16.12 -2.28 -1.51
CA HIS A 90 17.27 -2.72 -0.74
C HIS A 90 16.90 -3.58 0.48
N ILE A 91 17.86 -4.38 0.91
CA ILE A 91 17.86 -5.09 2.18
C ILE A 91 19.02 -4.52 2.99
N TYR A 92 18.75 -4.08 4.21
CA TYR A 92 19.82 -3.65 5.11
C TYR A 92 20.67 -4.83 5.56
N ASP A 93 21.98 -4.62 5.73
CA ASP A 93 22.92 -5.67 6.13
C ASP A 93 22.53 -6.34 7.46
N ASN A 94 21.95 -5.57 8.39
CA ASN A 94 21.48 -6.06 9.68
C ASN A 94 20.12 -6.80 9.63
N HIS A 95 19.54 -6.99 8.43
CA HIS A 95 18.29 -7.73 8.19
C HIS A 95 18.50 -9.04 7.41
N VAL A 96 19.70 -9.33 6.94
CA VAL A 96 19.96 -10.45 6.03
C VAL A 96 19.57 -11.80 6.64
N GLU A 97 19.83 -12.02 7.94
CA GLU A 97 19.47 -13.29 8.60
C GLU A 97 17.96 -13.45 8.74
N GLN A 98 17.25 -12.36 9.05
CA GLN A 98 15.80 -12.32 9.14
C GLN A 98 15.14 -12.61 7.80
N VAL A 99 15.66 -12.03 6.71
CA VAL A 99 15.21 -12.32 5.34
C VAL A 99 15.44 -13.79 5.01
N ARG A 100 16.63 -14.35 5.28
CA ARG A 100 16.91 -15.77 5.05
C ARG A 100 15.98 -16.69 5.85
N GLN A 101 15.67 -16.33 7.09
CA GLN A 101 14.70 -17.06 7.91
C GLN A 101 13.30 -17.01 7.30
N GLN A 102 12.86 -15.84 6.81
CA GLN A 102 11.55 -15.67 6.19
C GLN A 102 11.42 -16.49 4.90
N LEU A 103 12.44 -16.46 4.03
CA LEU A 103 12.43 -17.14 2.72
C LEU A 103 12.40 -18.67 2.82
N ARG A 104 12.61 -19.25 4.00
CA ARG A 104 12.48 -20.71 4.25
C ARG A 104 11.06 -21.14 4.60
N ARG A 105 10.12 -20.19 4.76
CA ARG A 105 8.74 -20.47 5.17
C ARG A 105 7.86 -20.60 3.93
N GLU A 106 7.06 -21.66 3.89
CA GLU A 106 6.04 -21.83 2.86
C GLU A 106 4.95 -20.76 3.03
N PRO A 107 4.59 -20.01 1.97
CA PRO A 107 3.45 -19.09 2.01
C PRO A 107 2.14 -19.81 2.35
N ARG A 108 1.23 -19.08 3.00
CA ARG A 108 -0.13 -19.54 3.28
C ARG A 108 -1.13 -18.73 2.44
N PRO A 109 -2.38 -19.20 2.28
CA PRO A 109 -3.41 -18.38 1.66
C PRO A 109 -3.49 -16.98 2.28
N TYR A 110 -3.68 -15.96 1.44
CA TYR A 110 -3.84 -14.59 1.90
C TYR A 110 -5.12 -14.41 2.72
N PRO A 111 -5.15 -13.47 3.68
CA PRO A 111 -6.38 -13.09 4.34
C PRO A 111 -7.35 -12.39 3.38
N LYS A 112 -8.59 -12.20 3.83
CA LYS A 112 -9.58 -11.37 3.15
C LYS A 112 -9.77 -10.06 3.92
N LEU A 113 -9.71 -8.94 3.21
CA LEU A 113 -10.09 -7.64 3.75
C LEU A 113 -11.60 -7.41 3.60
N VAL A 114 -12.26 -7.06 4.69
CA VAL A 114 -13.67 -6.68 4.73
C VAL A 114 -13.78 -5.28 5.33
N LEU A 115 -14.44 -4.37 4.61
CA LEU A 115 -14.66 -2.99 5.03
C LEU A 115 -16.14 -2.76 5.31
N VAL A 116 -16.45 -2.12 6.44
CA VAL A 116 -17.79 -1.58 6.72
C VAL A 116 -18.06 -0.41 5.76
N GLN A 117 -19.25 -0.34 5.16
CA GLN A 117 -19.58 0.77 4.27
C GLN A 117 -19.74 2.09 5.03
N ARG A 118 -19.25 3.17 4.43
CA ARG A 118 -19.27 4.54 4.97
C ARG A 118 -19.65 5.53 3.88
N ASP A 119 -20.18 6.69 4.27
CA ASP A 119 -20.62 7.72 3.33
C ASP A 119 -19.43 8.51 2.72
N SER A 120 -18.33 8.60 3.48
CA SER A 120 -17.10 9.27 3.07
C SER A 120 -15.87 8.42 3.39
N ILE A 121 -14.82 8.59 2.57
CA ILE A 121 -13.49 8.02 2.87
C ILE A 121 -12.93 8.51 4.21
N PHE A 122 -13.36 9.69 4.66
CA PHE A 122 -12.88 10.30 5.90
C PHE A 122 -13.63 9.80 7.15
N ASP A 123 -14.71 9.03 6.97
CA ASP A 123 -15.52 8.51 8.07
C ASP A 123 -15.08 7.11 8.52
N TYR A 124 -14.12 6.49 7.82
CA TYR A 124 -13.58 5.20 8.22
C TYR A 124 -12.82 5.31 9.54
N ALA A 125 -13.18 4.44 10.48
CA ALA A 125 -12.46 4.22 11.72
C ALA A 125 -11.73 2.86 11.70
N TYR A 126 -10.87 2.62 12.70
CA TYR A 126 -10.14 1.36 12.80
C TYR A 126 -11.08 0.16 12.92
N GLU A 127 -12.21 0.34 13.61
CA GLU A 127 -13.22 -0.68 13.85
C GLU A 127 -13.96 -1.11 12.57
N ASP A 128 -13.85 -0.35 11.48
CA ASP A 128 -14.47 -0.64 10.18
C ASP A 128 -13.63 -1.59 9.31
N ILE A 129 -12.41 -1.89 9.74
CA ILE A 129 -11.41 -2.60 8.95
C ILE A 129 -11.21 -4.00 9.55
N HIS A 130 -11.73 -5.01 8.88
CA HIS A 130 -11.62 -6.40 9.32
C HIS A 130 -10.71 -7.20 8.40
N VAL A 131 -9.71 -7.86 8.98
CA VAL A 131 -8.82 -8.78 8.26
C VAL A 131 -9.17 -10.21 8.69
N GLU A 132 -9.90 -10.91 7.83
CA GLU A 132 -10.41 -12.26 8.10
C GLU A 132 -9.41 -13.33 7.63
N ASN A 133 -9.38 -14.46 8.34
CA ASN A 133 -8.55 -15.63 8.02
C ASN A 133 -7.04 -15.32 7.93
N TYR A 134 -6.56 -14.35 8.72
CA TYR A 134 -5.14 -14.03 8.80
C TYR A 134 -4.40 -15.05 9.67
N HIS A 135 -3.68 -15.96 9.03
CA HIS A 135 -2.92 -17.02 9.69
C HIS A 135 -1.41 -16.92 9.40
N PRO A 136 -0.72 -15.86 9.87
CA PRO A 136 0.69 -15.66 9.59
C PRO A 136 1.59 -16.68 10.30
N HIS A 137 2.84 -16.80 9.83
CA HIS A 137 3.91 -17.42 10.61
C HIS A 137 4.31 -16.52 11.79
N PRO A 138 5.06 -17.03 12.80
CA PRO A 138 5.53 -16.21 13.92
C PRO A 138 6.32 -14.98 13.46
N ALA A 139 6.13 -13.85 14.14
CA ALA A 139 6.82 -12.60 13.82
C ALA A 139 8.34 -12.77 13.84
N ILE A 140 9.04 -12.08 12.93
CA ILE A 140 10.50 -11.97 12.91
C ILE A 140 10.85 -10.54 13.28
N LYS A 141 11.65 -10.35 14.33
CA LYS A 141 12.05 -9.02 14.82
C LYS A 141 13.32 -8.56 14.11
N ALA A 142 13.37 -7.30 13.69
CA ALA A 142 14.59 -6.64 13.26
C ALA A 142 14.60 -5.17 13.74
N PRO A 143 15.79 -4.61 14.01
CA PRO A 143 15.92 -3.19 14.35
C PRO A 143 15.70 -2.32 13.11
N VAL A 144 15.07 -1.15 13.27
CA VAL A 144 14.97 -0.15 12.20
C VAL A 144 16.37 0.41 11.92
N ALA A 145 16.73 0.56 10.64
CA ALA A 145 17.93 1.30 10.27
C ALA A 145 17.66 2.80 10.44
N VAL A 146 18.52 3.48 11.21
CA VAL A 146 18.50 4.94 11.39
C VAL A 146 19.53 5.56 10.47
#